data_AF-A0A1I0GCL3-F1
#
_entry.id   AF-A0A1I0GCL3-F1
#
_cell.length_a   1.000
_cell.length_b   1.000
_cell.length_c   1.000
_cell.angle_alpha   90.00
_cell.angle_beta   90.00
_cell.angle_gamma   90.00
#
_symmetry.space_group_name_H-M   'P 1'
#
loop_
_entity.id
_entity.type
_entity.pdbx_description
1 polymer ?
#
loop_
_entity_poly.entity_id
_entity_poly.type
_entity_poly.pdbx_seq_one_letter_code
_entity_poly.pdbx_strand_id
1 'polypeptide(L)' 'MKLFDEWVYRNLRRYGNVSINPKWIKLFGTDNIIKDIEGNGFNNVEIDCYSRDCLRGKYVITPRDMLDNQFCIIKAR' A
#
# COMPACT_ATOMS: atom_id res chain seq x y z
N MET A 1 -12.77 -1.37 -12.32
CA MET A 1 -11.42 -1.33 -12.93
C MET A 1 -10.45 -1.42 -11.78
N LYS A 2 -9.52 -2.37 -11.77
CA LYS A 2 -8.55 -2.54 -10.67
C LYS A 2 -7.37 -1.61 -10.89
N LEU A 3 -7.02 -0.81 -9.87
CA LEU A 3 -5.89 0.13 -9.94
C LEU A 3 -4.55 -0.58 -9.74
N PHE A 4 -4.55 -1.64 -8.92
CA PHE A 4 -3.38 -2.49 -8.69
C PHE A 4 -3.47 -3.87 -9.35
N ASP A 5 -2.32 -4.53 -9.45
CA ASP A 5 -2.21 -5.95 -9.77
C ASP A 5 -2.88 -6.81 -8.69
N GLU A 6 -3.33 -8.02 -9.08
CA GLU A 6 -3.99 -8.96 -8.18
C GLU A 6 -3.17 -9.31 -6.93
N TRP A 7 -1.84 -9.21 -7.03
CA TRP A 7 -0.94 -9.46 -5.92
C TRP A 7 -1.22 -8.54 -4.72
N VAL A 8 -1.56 -7.26 -4.94
CA VAL A 8 -1.84 -6.30 -3.85
C VAL A 8 -3.03 -6.76 -3.02
N TYR A 9 -4.16 -7.08 -3.68
CA TYR A 9 -5.36 -7.54 -2.98
C TYR A 9 -5.16 -8.92 -2.33
N ARG A 10 -4.39 -9.82 -2.97
CA ARG A 10 -4.06 -11.12 -2.35
C ARG A 10 -3.28 -10.95 -1.05
N ASN A 11 -2.36 -10.00 -0.97
CA ASN A 11 -1.62 -9.71 0.26
C ASN A 11 -2.48 -9.01 1.30
N LEU A 12 -3.33 -8.06 0.88
CA LEU A 12 -4.31 -7.45 1.79
C LEU A 12 -5.22 -8.50 2.43
N ARG A 13 -5.77 -9.46 1.67
CA ARG A 13 -6.61 -10.53 2.25
C ARG A 13 -5.85 -11.43 3.22
N ARG A 14 -4.58 -11.71 2.93
CA ARG A 14 -3.80 -12.67 3.71
C ARG A 14 -3.20 -12.06 4.97
N TYR A 15 -2.80 -10.79 4.92
CA TYR A 15 -2.00 -10.14 5.96
C TYR A 15 -2.65 -8.87 6.54
N GLY A 16 -3.75 -8.38 5.95
CA GLY A 16 -4.41 -7.14 6.35
C GLY A 16 -3.65 -5.86 5.98
N ASN A 17 -2.49 -5.99 5.33
CA ASN A 17 -1.69 -4.85 4.87
C ASN A 17 -0.81 -5.20 3.67
N VAL A 18 -0.36 -4.19 2.93
CA VAL A 18 0.59 -4.33 1.82
C VAL A 18 1.39 -3.03 1.61
N SER A 19 2.68 -3.17 1.30
CA SER A 19 3.55 -2.06 0.91
C SER A 19 3.33 -1.71 -0.56
N ILE A 20 3.28 -0.41 -0.86
CA ILE A 20 3.23 0.15 -2.20
C ILE A 20 4.25 1.28 -2.37
N ASN A 21 4.66 1.50 -3.61
CA ASN A 21 5.53 2.62 -3.94
C ASN A 21 4.76 3.96 -3.78
N PRO A 22 5.33 5.00 -3.14
CA PRO A 22 4.66 6.30 -2.94
C PRO A 22 4.29 7.01 -4.26
N LYS A 23 4.92 6.65 -5.38
CA LYS A 23 4.56 7.17 -6.71
C LYS A 23 3.11 6.87 -7.06
N TRP A 24 2.53 5.76 -6.57
CA TRP A 24 1.11 5.47 -6.77
C TRP A 24 0.22 6.53 -6.12
N ILE A 25 0.56 7.03 -4.93
CA ILE A 25 -0.16 8.12 -4.27
C ILE A 25 -0.07 9.40 -5.10
N LYS A 26 1.11 9.72 -5.66
CA LYS A 26 1.28 10.90 -6.52
C LYS A 26 0.50 10.81 -7.84
N LEU A 27 0.44 9.62 -8.42
CA LEU A 27 -0.19 9.39 -9.73
C LEU A 27 -1.71 9.34 -9.66
N PHE A 28 -2.26 8.68 -8.63
CA PHE A 28 -3.68 8.37 -8.56
C PHE A 28 -4.41 9.15 -7.47
N GLY A 29 -3.69 9.66 -6.46
CA GLY A 29 -4.28 10.26 -5.28
C GLY A 29 -4.79 9.22 -4.28
N THR A 30 -4.71 9.56 -2.99
CA THR A 30 -5.09 8.67 -1.89
C THR A 30 -6.56 8.23 -2.00
N ASP A 31 -7.48 9.14 -2.31
CA ASP A 31 -8.92 8.85 -2.36
C ASP A 31 -9.29 7.83 -3.43
N ASN A 32 -8.64 7.89 -4.60
CA ASN A 32 -8.91 6.94 -5.68
C ASN A 32 -8.35 5.55 -5.35
N ILE A 33 -7.20 5.51 -4.67
CA ILE A 33 -6.64 4.26 -4.16
C ILE A 33 -7.58 3.65 -3.12
N ILE A 34 -8.08 4.45 -2.15
CA ILE A 34 -9.04 3.97 -1.16
C ILE A 34 -10.29 3.42 -1.84
N LYS A 35 -10.90 4.18 -2.77
CA LYS A 35 -12.10 3.73 -3.50
C LYS A 35 -11.88 2.45 -4.29
N ASP A 36 -10.71 2.27 -4.90
CA ASP A 36 -10.36 1.04 -5.61
C ASP A 36 -10.25 -0.15 -4.64
N ILE A 37 -9.55 0.02 -3.52
CA ILE A 37 -9.44 -1.02 -2.49
C ILE A 37 -10.82 -1.37 -1.92
N GLU A 38 -11.64 -0.38 -1.58
CA GLU A 38 -13.01 -0.58 -1.08
C GLU A 38 -13.90 -1.28 -2.13
N GLY A 39 -13.80 -0.87 -3.39
CA GLY A 39 -14.51 -1.50 -4.51
C GLY A 39 -14.13 -2.97 -4.75
N ASN A 40 -13.02 -3.44 -4.19
CA ASN A 40 -12.58 -4.84 -4.23
C ASN A 40 -12.93 -5.64 -2.96
N GLY A 41 -13.80 -5.09 -2.09
CA GLY A 41 -14.42 -5.80 -0.96
C GLY A 41 -13.65 -5.69 0.35
N PHE A 42 -12.80 -4.68 0.50
CA PHE A 42 -12.10 -4.37 1.74
C PHE A 42 -12.73 -3.18 2.44
N ASN A 43 -12.64 -3.10 3.76
CA ASN A 43 -13.19 -1.97 4.52
C ASN A 43 -12.16 -1.40 5.49
N ASN A 44 -12.43 -0.19 5.99
CA ASN A 44 -11.53 0.53 6.92
C ASN A 44 -10.12 0.69 6.34
N VAL A 45 -10.04 1.20 5.11
CA VAL A 45 -8.78 1.34 4.38
C VAL A 45 -8.03 2.55 4.91
N GLU A 46 -6.80 2.32 5.35
CA GLU A 46 -5.88 3.37 5.79
C GLU A 46 -4.60 3.30 4.95
N ILE A 47 -4.00 4.46 4.68
CA ILE A 47 -2.73 4.53 3.95
C ILE A 47 -1.76 5.40 4.73
N ASP A 48 -0.69 4.79 5.21
CA ASP A 48 0.38 5.49 5.91
C ASP A 48 1.64 5.54 5.05
N CYS A 49 2.21 6.72 4.85
CA CYS A 49 3.47 6.88 4.12
C CYS A 49 4.62 7.16 5.08
N TYR A 50 5.75 6.50 4.84
CA TYR A 50 6.91 6.52 5.70
C TYR A 50 8.18 6.86 4.92
N SER A 51 9.11 7.54 5.58
CA SER A 51 10.52 7.59 5.17
C SER A 51 11.28 6.46 5.86
N ARG A 52 12.21 5.81 5.17
CA ARG A 52 13.06 4.73 5.70
C ARG A 52 13.82 5.13 6.95
N ASP A 53 14.12 6.42 7.12
CA ASP A 53 14.83 6.94 8.29
C ASP A 53 14.05 6.72 9.60
N CYS A 54 12.75 6.45 9.53
CA CYS A 54 11.89 6.32 10.70
C CYS A 54 11.64 4.87 11.16
N LEU A 55 12.02 3.84 10.38
CA LEU A 55 11.54 2.47 10.62
C LEU A 55 12.60 1.39 10.41
N ARG A 56 13.52 1.25 11.38
CA ARG A 56 14.23 -0.02 11.58
C ARG A 56 13.30 -1.01 12.30
N GLY A 57 12.81 -2.04 11.58
CA GLY A 57 12.45 -3.33 12.19
C GLY A 57 10.97 -3.75 12.28
N LYS A 58 10.00 -3.10 11.61
CA LYS A 58 8.57 -3.47 11.74
C LYS A 58 7.84 -3.96 10.48
N TYR A 59 8.42 -3.85 9.29
CA TYR A 59 7.68 -4.10 8.05
C TYR A 59 8.49 -4.91 7.03
N VAL A 60 7.78 -5.75 6.27
CA VAL A 60 8.35 -6.49 5.14
C VAL A 60 8.44 -5.55 3.94
N ILE A 61 9.66 -5.16 3.58
CA ILE A 61 9.96 -4.23 2.49
C ILE A 61 10.42 -5.04 1.27
N THR A 62 9.89 -4.77 0.07
CA THR A 62 10.32 -5.48 -1.14
C THR A 62 11.60 -4.85 -1.73
N PRO A 63 12.44 -5.61 -2.46
CA PRO A 63 13.61 -5.09 -3.19
C PRO A 63 13.32 -3.91 -4.14
N ARG A 64 12.10 -3.84 -4.69
CA ARG A 64 11.68 -2.73 -5.57
C ARG A 64 11.37 -1.46 -4.79
N ASP A 65 10.89 -1.61 -3.55
CA ASP A 65 10.78 -0.53 -2.56
C ASP A 65 12.15 -0.15 -1.97
N MET A 66 13.21 -0.94 -2.21
CA MET A 66 14.54 -0.64 -1.68
C MET A 66 15.28 0.48 -2.40
N LEU A 67 14.82 0.91 -3.59
CA LEU A 67 15.42 1.98 -4.37
C LEU A 67 14.88 3.37 -4.01
N ASP A 68 13.67 3.45 -3.45
CA ASP A 68 13.05 4.72 -3.03
C ASP A 68 13.13 4.81 -1.48
N ASN A 69 13.63 5.93 -0.94
CA ASN A 69 13.73 6.16 0.52
C ASN A 69 12.38 6.28 1.23
N GLN A 70 11.27 6.12 0.50
CA GLN A 70 9.91 6.27 0.99
C GLN A 70 9.05 5.10 0.51
N PHE A 71 8.11 4.67 1.34
CA PHE A 71 7.11 3.66 1.01
C PHE A 71 5.79 4.02 1.68
N CYS A 72 4.67 3.51 1.16
CA CYS A 72 3.38 3.63 1.83
C CYS A 72 2.82 2.24 2.12
N ILE A 73 2.12 2.09 3.23
CA ILE A 73 1.44 0.86 3.62
C ILE A 73 -0.05 1.11 3.50
N ILE A 74 -0.72 0.28 2.72
CA ILE A 74 -2.18 0.16 2.76
C ILE A 74 -2.52 -0.85 3.86
N LYS A 75 -3.44 -0.51 4.75
CA LYS A 75 -4.03 -1.39 5.75
C LYS A 75 -5.52 -1.50 5.47
N ALA A 76 -6.09 -2.71 5.53
CA ALA A 76 -7.52 -2.91 5.33
C ALA A 76 -8.01 -4.19 6.02
N ARG A 77 -9.30 -4.24 6.36
CA ARG A 77 -9.98 -5.41 6.95
C ARG A 77 -10.89 -6.10 5.95
#